data_AF-A0A7D9ENG0-F1
#
_entry.id   AF-A0A7D9ENG0-F1
#
_cell.length_a   1.000
_cell.length_b   1.000
_cell.length_c   1.000
_cell.angle_alpha   90.00
_cell.angle_beta   90.00
_cell.angle_gamma   90.00
#
_symmetry.space_group_name_H-M   'P 1'
#
loop_
_entity.id
_entity.type
_entity.pdbx_description
1 polymer ?
#
loop_
_entity_poly.entity_id
_entity_poly.type
_entity_poly.pdbx_seq_one_letter_code
_entity_poly.pdbx_strand_id
1 'polypeptide(L)'
;MSAVITSVYRNSPGIGLILLAMLHVVLAYTHWVITDQGRIRSKIYSEFHLRRPENLIIFIRTEDDLKRLKRVKEELSKEKKVLEVERDEEKVDLVMKYHSEDEDCLLAGKPLKNFDLKISTVIPFDTLGIRYTDYIDFKSELPHQSVPPFCAAVLPFSMITMEHLEGLVKRDQINNYSEKDLNKHIFAEYQLENIGHRIKYSLEKNETSWILLNLAALYWRIQGNSFEAIECLRRALYYSYSNARGMTLVSLANILHHTGFSKDASVVVDASLHFLNDKRISWFTLGNIFASLGRYSSSEICFREALEIQPNFNTAKHRLHAVLCERKLQKALEQQHE
;
A
#
# COMPACT_ATOMS: atom_id res chain seq x y z
N MET A 1 -14.59 -49.28 5.87
CA MET A 1 -13.41 -50.06 5.46
C MET A 1 -13.54 -51.39 6.18
N SER A 2 -13.84 -52.48 5.46
CA SER A 2 -14.21 -53.78 6.06
C SER A 2 -12.94 -54.56 6.45
N ALA A 3 -12.92 -55.18 7.64
CA ALA A 3 -11.77 -55.94 8.15
C ALA A 3 -12.03 -57.45 8.06
N VAL A 4 -11.11 -58.18 7.42
CA VAL A 4 -11.08 -59.65 7.39
C VAL A 4 -9.81 -60.11 8.13
N ILE A 5 -9.97 -61.04 9.07
CA ILE A 5 -8.88 -61.65 9.84
C ILE A 5 -8.56 -63.01 9.23
N THR A 6 -7.31 -63.27 8.87
CA THR A 6 -6.83 -64.61 8.50
C THR A 6 -5.55 -64.95 9.26
N SER A 7 -5.50 -66.15 9.83
CA SER A 7 -4.35 -66.72 10.54
C SER A 7 -3.71 -67.83 9.69
N VAL A 8 -2.38 -67.87 9.57
CA VAL A 8 -1.69 -69.05 9.02
C VAL A 8 -0.45 -69.41 9.85
N TYR A 9 -0.36 -70.70 10.14
CA TYR A 9 0.64 -71.42 10.93
C TYR A 9 1.98 -71.61 10.18
N ARG A 10 3.05 -71.83 10.95
CA ARG A 10 4.47 -71.90 10.57
C ARG A 10 4.92 -73.34 10.32
N ASN A 11 5.76 -73.60 9.30
CA ASN A 11 6.73 -74.72 9.33
C ASN A 11 7.88 -74.58 8.29
N SER A 12 9.12 -74.54 8.84
CA SER A 12 10.43 -75.11 8.41
C SER A 12 11.03 -74.94 6.99
N PRO A 13 12.38 -75.03 6.85
CA PRO A 13 13.17 -74.18 5.95
C PRO A 13 13.82 -74.91 4.76
N GLY A 14 14.13 -74.16 3.69
CA GLY A 14 14.91 -74.64 2.55
C GLY A 14 15.48 -73.46 1.75
N ILE A 15 16.78 -73.54 1.48
CA ILE A 15 17.67 -72.51 0.92
C ILE A 15 17.38 -72.25 -0.58
N GLY A 16 17.52 -71.01 -1.04
CA GLY A 16 17.94 -70.72 -2.43
C GLY A 16 17.15 -69.66 -3.22
N LEU A 17 17.80 -68.50 -3.41
CA LEU A 17 17.73 -67.58 -4.57
C LEU A 17 16.37 -67.10 -5.10
N ILE A 18 16.05 -65.85 -4.72
CA ILE A 18 15.81 -64.67 -5.59
C ILE A 18 15.16 -64.95 -6.95
N LEU A 19 13.90 -64.51 -7.14
CA LEU A 19 13.55 -63.56 -8.22
C LEU A 19 12.11 -63.03 -8.06
N LEU A 20 12.01 -61.69 -8.08
CA LEU A 20 10.86 -60.85 -8.43
C LEU A 20 9.44 -61.48 -8.39
N ALA A 21 8.78 -61.30 -7.25
CA ALA A 21 7.35 -61.05 -7.24
C ALA A 21 7.12 -59.78 -6.42
N MET A 22 7.01 -58.63 -7.12
CA MET A 22 6.42 -57.42 -6.58
C MET A 22 4.93 -57.68 -6.32
N LEU A 23 4.66 -58.43 -5.25
CA LEU A 23 3.39 -58.38 -4.56
C LEU A 23 3.44 -57.10 -3.74
N HIS A 24 2.73 -56.07 -4.21
CA HIS A 24 2.21 -55.04 -3.33
C HIS A 24 1.35 -55.73 -2.28
N VAL A 25 1.98 -56.24 -1.22
CA VAL A 25 1.32 -56.54 0.03
C VAL A 25 0.85 -55.19 0.52
N VAL A 26 -0.42 -54.89 0.28
CA VAL A 26 -1.12 -53.84 1.01
C VAL A 26 -1.04 -54.27 2.46
N LEU A 27 -0.03 -53.78 3.18
CA LEU A 27 0.14 -53.98 4.60
C LEU A 27 -1.01 -53.24 5.28
N ALA A 28 -2.14 -53.93 5.46
CA ALA A 28 -3.21 -53.48 6.32
C ALA A 28 -2.68 -53.54 7.77
N TYR A 29 -2.12 -52.43 8.24
CA TYR A 29 -1.72 -52.29 9.63
C TYR A 29 -2.97 -52.11 10.48
N THR A 30 -3.15 -52.95 11.50
CA THR A 30 -4.16 -52.72 12.53
C THR A 30 -3.54 -51.86 13.64
N HIS A 31 -4.09 -50.66 13.84
CA HIS A 31 -3.67 -49.74 14.90
C HIS A 31 -4.10 -50.20 16.31
N TRP A 32 -5.01 -51.17 16.38
CA TRP A 32 -5.66 -51.64 17.60
C TRP A 32 -5.57 -53.16 17.73
N VAL A 33 -5.43 -53.65 18.97
CA VAL A 33 -5.38 -55.07 19.31
C VAL A 33 -6.30 -55.37 20.50
N ILE A 34 -6.97 -56.51 20.48
CA ILE A 34 -7.75 -57.02 21.61
C ILE A 34 -6.81 -57.84 22.49
N THR A 35 -6.70 -57.44 23.75
CA THR A 35 -5.92 -58.17 24.77
C THR A 35 -6.65 -59.42 25.24
N ASP A 36 -5.92 -60.35 25.85
CA ASP A 36 -6.43 -61.64 26.34
C ASP A 36 -7.57 -61.51 27.38
N GLN A 37 -7.74 -60.31 27.95
CA GLN A 37 -8.84 -59.93 28.85
C GLN A 37 -10.04 -59.28 28.14
N GLY A 38 -10.08 -59.30 26.80
CA GLY A 38 -11.16 -58.74 25.98
C GLY A 38 -11.15 -57.21 25.83
N ARG A 39 -10.10 -56.50 26.28
CA ARG A 39 -10.00 -55.03 26.16
C ARG A 39 -9.24 -54.62 24.91
N ILE A 40 -9.73 -53.61 24.20
CA ILE A 40 -9.03 -53.01 23.04
C ILE A 40 -7.89 -52.12 23.57
N ARG A 41 -6.73 -52.09 22.91
CA ARG A 41 -5.62 -51.15 23.16
C ARG A 41 -4.95 -50.71 21.86
N SER A 42 -4.37 -49.50 21.81
CA SER A 42 -3.51 -49.06 20.71
C SER A 42 -2.20 -49.83 20.72
N LYS A 43 -1.65 -50.13 19.53
CA LYS A 43 -0.26 -50.61 19.43
C LYS A 43 0.71 -49.50 19.85
N ILE A 44 1.85 -49.91 20.43
CA ILE A 44 2.89 -49.05 21.03
C ILE A 44 3.47 -48.01 20.03
N TYR A 45 3.32 -48.23 18.72
CA TYR A 45 3.78 -47.32 17.66
C TYR A 45 2.65 -46.76 16.79
N SER A 46 1.40 -46.79 17.28
CA SER A 46 0.26 -46.20 16.59
C SER A 46 0.17 -44.70 16.92
N GLU A 47 0.21 -43.85 15.90
CA GLU A 47 -0.04 -42.40 16.05
C GLU A 47 -1.48 -42.08 16.48
N PHE A 48 -2.41 -43.04 16.32
CA PHE A 48 -3.80 -42.89 16.73
C PHE A 48 -4.01 -43.43 18.15
N HIS A 49 -4.42 -42.54 19.07
CA HIS A 49 -4.64 -42.83 20.49
C HIS A 49 -6.11 -42.64 20.89
N LEU A 50 -6.73 -43.66 21.51
CA LEU A 50 -8.13 -43.63 21.96
C LEU A 50 -8.15 -43.16 23.42
N ARG A 51 -9.04 -42.22 23.73
CA ARG A 51 -9.16 -41.65 25.08
C ARG A 51 -9.74 -42.63 26.12
N ARG A 52 -10.55 -43.60 25.67
CA ARG A 52 -11.21 -44.65 26.50
C ARG A 52 -11.31 -45.98 25.75
N PRO A 53 -10.20 -46.74 25.64
CA PRO A 53 -10.15 -47.95 24.82
C PRO A 53 -10.93 -49.14 25.40
N GLU A 54 -11.30 -49.10 26.68
CA GLU A 54 -12.12 -50.10 27.37
C GLU A 54 -13.63 -50.08 27.05
N ASN A 55 -14.13 -49.01 26.41
CA ASN A 55 -15.56 -48.86 26.12
C ASN A 55 -15.86 -49.13 24.63
N LEU A 56 -16.15 -50.40 24.32
CA LEU A 56 -16.44 -50.87 22.97
C LEU A 56 -17.63 -50.15 22.32
N ILE A 57 -18.63 -49.73 23.11
CA ILE A 57 -19.81 -49.01 22.59
C ILE A 57 -19.42 -47.63 22.06
N ILE A 58 -18.54 -46.92 22.77
CA ILE A 58 -18.01 -45.63 22.31
C ILE A 58 -17.16 -45.82 21.04
N PHE A 59 -16.34 -46.89 20.99
CA PHE A 59 -15.52 -47.20 19.81
C PHE A 59 -16.36 -47.55 18.56
N ILE A 60 -17.45 -48.30 18.72
CA ILE A 60 -18.35 -48.61 17.60
C ILE A 60 -19.08 -47.35 17.14
N ARG A 61 -19.52 -46.49 18.08
CA ARG A 61 -20.22 -45.24 17.76
C ARG A 61 -19.33 -44.15 17.19
N THR A 62 -18.01 -44.20 17.42
CA THR A 62 -17.11 -43.17 16.89
C THR A 62 -17.15 -43.04 15.36
N GLU A 63 -17.38 -44.12 14.61
CA GLU A 63 -17.53 -44.01 13.15
C GLU A 63 -18.82 -43.24 12.79
N ASP A 64 -19.92 -43.51 13.48
CA ASP A 64 -21.21 -42.84 13.27
C ASP A 64 -21.17 -41.38 13.72
N ASP A 65 -20.49 -41.09 14.83
CA ASP A 65 -20.25 -39.73 15.32
C ASP A 65 -19.39 -38.93 14.33
N LEU A 66 -18.38 -39.55 13.73
CA LEU A 66 -17.50 -38.91 12.75
C LEU A 66 -18.26 -38.67 11.43
N LYS A 67 -19.12 -39.61 11.00
CA LYS A 67 -20.06 -39.41 9.88
C LYS A 67 -21.06 -38.28 10.18
N ARG A 68 -21.58 -38.21 11.40
CA ARG A 68 -22.49 -37.13 11.85
C ARG A 68 -21.78 -35.78 11.86
N LEU A 69 -20.57 -35.70 12.42
CA LEU A 69 -19.75 -34.48 12.43
C LEU A 69 -19.42 -33.99 11.01
N LYS A 70 -19.12 -34.90 10.07
CA LYS A 70 -18.93 -34.54 8.66
C LYS A 70 -20.17 -33.92 8.05
N ARG A 71 -21.35 -34.52 8.26
CA ARG A 71 -22.64 -33.97 7.79
C ARG A 71 -22.91 -32.59 8.37
N VAL A 72 -22.78 -32.43 9.70
CA VAL A 72 -22.99 -31.14 10.38
C VAL A 72 -21.98 -30.10 9.89
N LYS A 73 -20.71 -30.46 9.68
CA LYS A 73 -19.71 -29.54 9.12
C LYS A 73 -20.07 -29.08 7.71
N GLU A 74 -20.57 -29.98 6.87
CA GLU A 74 -21.00 -29.65 5.51
C GLU A 74 -22.23 -28.74 5.51
N GLU A 75 -23.20 -28.98 6.41
CA GLU A 75 -24.37 -28.12 6.60
C GLU A 75 -23.96 -26.71 7.07
N LEU A 76 -23.17 -26.62 8.15
CA LEU A 76 -22.66 -25.34 8.65
C LEU A 76 -21.81 -24.61 7.61
N SER A 77 -21.04 -25.32 6.79
CA SER A 77 -20.27 -24.71 5.71
C SER A 77 -21.15 -24.14 4.60
N LYS A 78 -22.34 -24.70 4.35
CA LYS A 78 -23.30 -24.17 3.38
C LYS A 78 -24.02 -22.95 3.96
N GLU A 79 -24.51 -23.06 5.19
CA GLU A 79 -25.18 -21.98 5.90
C GLU A 79 -24.26 -20.76 6.06
N LYS A 80 -23.00 -20.98 6.44
CA LYS A 80 -21.98 -19.92 6.50
C LYS A 80 -21.87 -19.16 5.16
N LYS A 81 -21.85 -19.87 4.03
CA LYS A 81 -21.76 -19.21 2.71
C LYS A 81 -22.98 -18.36 2.39
N VAL A 82 -24.17 -18.81 2.78
CA VAL A 82 -25.41 -18.04 2.59
C VAL A 82 -25.35 -16.76 3.42
N LEU A 83 -25.00 -16.87 4.71
CA LEU A 83 -24.86 -15.71 5.60
C LEU A 83 -23.76 -14.74 5.13
N GLU A 84 -22.67 -15.24 4.55
CA GLU A 84 -21.64 -14.38 3.95
C GLU A 84 -22.17 -13.58 2.76
N VAL A 85 -22.99 -14.20 1.90
CA VAL A 85 -23.63 -13.52 0.76
C VAL A 85 -24.65 -12.48 1.23
N GLU A 86 -25.55 -12.83 2.14
CA GLU A 86 -26.56 -11.91 2.69
C GLU A 86 -25.90 -10.69 3.35
N ARG A 87 -24.86 -10.91 4.15
CA ARG A 87 -24.09 -9.83 4.78
C ARG A 87 -23.43 -8.93 3.73
N ASP A 88 -22.93 -9.49 2.63
CA ASP A 88 -22.31 -8.69 1.57
C ASP A 88 -23.35 -7.88 0.79
N GLU A 89 -24.56 -8.42 0.59
CA GLU A 89 -25.70 -7.68 0.03
C GLU A 89 -26.14 -6.52 0.94
N GLU A 90 -26.31 -6.76 2.24
CA GLU A 90 -26.66 -5.72 3.21
C GLU A 90 -25.61 -4.58 3.26
N LYS A 91 -24.33 -4.93 3.14
CA LYS A 91 -23.25 -3.95 3.04
C LYS A 91 -23.39 -3.10 1.78
N VAL A 92 -23.69 -3.72 0.65
CA VAL A 92 -23.89 -3.02 -0.62
C VAL A 92 -25.08 -2.06 -0.52
N ASP A 93 -26.20 -2.51 0.04
CA ASP A 93 -27.40 -1.68 0.23
C ASP A 93 -27.12 -0.49 1.15
N LEU A 94 -26.41 -0.70 2.26
CA LEU A 94 -26.02 0.37 3.17
C LEU A 94 -25.12 1.40 2.47
N VAL A 95 -24.12 0.94 1.72
CA VAL A 95 -23.21 1.81 0.96
C VAL A 95 -23.98 2.63 -0.08
N MET A 96 -24.90 2.00 -0.83
CA MET A 96 -25.74 2.70 -1.80
C MET A 96 -26.61 3.76 -1.14
N LYS A 97 -27.26 3.41 -0.02
CA LYS A 97 -28.10 4.32 0.75
C LYS A 97 -27.33 5.55 1.23
N TYR A 98 -26.15 5.35 1.83
CA TYR A 98 -25.29 6.45 2.27
C TYR A 98 -24.92 7.38 1.11
N HIS A 99 -24.50 6.81 -0.02
CA HIS A 99 -24.13 7.62 -1.18
C HIS A 99 -25.29 8.41 -1.79
N SER A 100 -26.55 7.96 -1.63
CA SER A 100 -27.73 8.66 -2.14
C SER A 100 -28.38 9.63 -1.16
N GLU A 101 -28.25 9.40 0.16
CA GLU A 101 -29.01 10.15 1.18
C GLU A 101 -28.15 11.05 2.07
N ASP A 102 -26.88 10.71 2.34
CA ASP A 102 -26.05 11.50 3.25
C ASP A 102 -25.59 12.80 2.58
N GLU A 103 -25.78 13.92 3.29
CA GLU A 103 -25.47 15.26 2.80
C GLU A 103 -24.00 15.42 2.38
N ASP A 104 -23.05 14.86 3.14
CA ASP A 104 -21.63 14.94 2.78
C ASP A 104 -21.34 14.10 1.52
N CYS A 105 -21.97 12.94 1.37
CA CYS A 105 -21.82 12.14 0.16
C CYS A 105 -22.35 12.88 -1.09
N LEU A 106 -23.47 13.58 -0.96
CA LEU A 106 -24.04 14.39 -2.04
C LEU A 106 -23.17 15.62 -2.37
N LEU A 107 -22.69 16.33 -1.35
CA LEU A 107 -21.81 17.49 -1.51
C LEU A 107 -20.42 17.13 -2.06
N ALA A 108 -19.94 15.90 -1.81
CA ALA A 108 -18.74 15.37 -2.43
C ALA A 108 -18.91 15.22 -3.96
N GLY A 109 -20.13 14.93 -4.43
CA GLY A 109 -20.49 14.75 -5.83
C GLY A 109 -20.02 13.43 -6.45
N LYS A 110 -19.09 12.71 -5.80
CA LYS A 110 -18.65 11.36 -6.17
C LYS A 110 -18.04 10.63 -4.97
N PRO A 111 -17.96 9.28 -5.00
CA PRO A 111 -17.28 8.51 -3.95
C PRO A 111 -15.79 8.86 -3.81
N LEU A 112 -15.22 8.71 -2.60
CA LEU A 112 -13.82 9.06 -2.34
C LEU A 112 -12.85 8.31 -3.26
N LYS A 113 -13.11 7.03 -3.53
CA LYS A 113 -12.34 6.19 -4.45
C LYS A 113 -12.24 6.73 -5.88
N ASN A 114 -13.16 7.61 -6.29
CA ASN A 114 -13.18 8.24 -7.61
C ASN A 114 -12.47 9.61 -7.61
N PHE A 115 -11.95 10.07 -6.47
CA PHE A 115 -11.04 11.20 -6.42
C PHE A 115 -9.62 10.73 -6.71
N ASP A 116 -8.89 11.55 -7.47
CA ASP A 116 -7.45 11.40 -7.53
C ASP A 116 -6.83 11.93 -6.23
N LEU A 117 -6.52 11.00 -5.33
CA LEU A 117 -5.83 11.28 -4.07
C LEU A 117 -4.32 11.38 -4.25
N LYS A 118 -3.78 10.91 -5.39
CA LYS A 118 -2.39 11.11 -5.78
C LYS A 118 -2.30 12.32 -6.70
N ILE A 119 -2.99 13.41 -6.39
CA ILE A 119 -2.94 14.61 -7.23
C ILE A 119 -1.57 15.30 -7.08
N SER A 120 -0.94 15.60 -8.21
CA SER A 120 0.31 16.36 -8.29
C SER A 120 0.13 17.76 -7.73
N THR A 121 0.72 18.03 -6.56
CA THR A 121 0.74 19.37 -5.97
C THR A 121 2.13 20.00 -6.09
N VAL A 122 2.15 21.33 -6.27
CA VAL A 122 3.37 22.14 -6.34
C VAL A 122 3.10 23.45 -5.62
N ILE A 123 4.05 23.88 -4.79
CA ILE A 123 4.03 25.23 -4.23
C ILE A 123 4.71 26.14 -5.26
N PRO A 124 4.03 27.17 -5.81
CA PRO A 124 4.63 28.07 -6.79
C PRO A 124 5.75 28.92 -6.17
N PHE A 125 6.82 29.17 -6.91
CA PHE A 125 7.92 30.05 -6.46
C PHE A 125 7.46 31.47 -6.15
N ASP A 126 6.39 31.94 -6.81
CA ASP A 126 5.80 33.26 -6.57
C ASP A 126 5.30 33.43 -5.12
N THR A 127 4.91 32.35 -4.44
CA THR A 127 4.53 32.39 -3.02
C THR A 127 5.70 32.74 -2.09
N LEU A 128 6.93 32.59 -2.58
CA LEU A 128 8.18 32.99 -1.93
C LEU A 128 8.73 34.31 -2.48
N GLY A 129 7.99 34.99 -3.37
CA GLY A 129 8.44 36.21 -4.04
C GLY A 129 9.54 35.98 -5.07
N ILE A 130 9.66 34.75 -5.60
CA ILE A 130 10.72 34.35 -6.52
C ILE A 130 10.13 34.09 -7.90
N ARG A 131 10.65 34.76 -8.93
CA ARG A 131 10.36 34.41 -10.33
C ARG A 131 11.47 33.50 -10.84
N TYR A 132 11.11 32.28 -11.22
CA TYR A 132 12.10 31.32 -11.70
C TYR A 132 12.81 31.77 -12.98
N THR A 133 12.17 32.63 -13.78
CA THR A 133 12.74 33.18 -15.01
C THR A 133 13.99 34.01 -14.80
N ASP A 134 14.17 34.56 -13.59
CA ASP A 134 15.35 35.36 -13.24
C ASP A 134 16.60 34.47 -13.00
N TYR A 135 16.40 33.14 -12.88
CA TYR A 135 17.46 32.17 -12.62
C TYR A 135 17.86 31.35 -13.85
N ILE A 136 17.05 31.41 -14.91
CA ILE A 136 17.28 30.67 -16.15
C ILE A 136 17.65 31.64 -17.26
N ASP A 137 18.72 31.34 -17.98
CA ASP A 137 19.08 32.09 -19.17
C ASP A 137 18.21 31.69 -20.37
N PHE A 138 17.23 32.54 -20.69
CA PHE A 138 16.37 32.40 -21.87
C PHE A 138 16.91 33.10 -23.13
N LYS A 139 17.97 33.91 -23.01
CA LYS A 139 18.49 34.72 -24.11
C LYS A 139 19.51 33.96 -24.96
N SER A 140 20.29 33.10 -24.32
CA SER A 140 21.28 32.28 -25.03
C SER A 140 20.62 31.32 -26.03
N GLU A 141 21.30 31.12 -27.16
CA GLU A 141 20.90 30.16 -28.19
C GLU A 141 20.88 28.74 -27.64
N LEU A 142 19.90 27.95 -28.08
CA LEU A 142 19.79 26.55 -27.71
C LEU A 142 20.71 25.70 -28.59
N PRO A 143 21.40 24.70 -28.03
CA PRO A 143 22.17 23.77 -28.86
C PRO A 143 21.26 22.87 -29.69
N HIS A 144 21.83 22.29 -30.75
CA HIS A 144 21.13 21.31 -31.59
C HIS A 144 20.72 20.04 -30.82
N GLN A 145 21.45 19.67 -29.78
CA GLN A 145 21.14 18.51 -28.93
C GLN A 145 20.86 18.96 -27.50
N SER A 146 19.62 18.75 -27.05
CA SER A 146 19.23 19.02 -25.67
C SER A 146 19.86 18.01 -24.70
N VAL A 147 20.23 18.49 -23.52
CA VAL A 147 20.82 17.70 -22.43
C VAL A 147 19.97 17.94 -21.19
N PRO A 148 19.50 16.89 -20.49
CA PRO A 148 18.64 17.05 -19.33
C PRO A 148 19.42 17.54 -18.08
N PRO A 149 18.74 18.12 -17.09
CA PRO A 149 19.35 18.71 -15.90
C PRO A 149 19.63 17.66 -14.82
N PHE A 150 20.72 16.92 -14.97
CA PHE A 150 21.21 16.02 -13.91
C PHE A 150 21.81 16.80 -12.75
N CYS A 151 21.53 16.36 -11.52
CA CYS A 151 22.03 16.99 -10.30
C CYS A 151 23.18 16.14 -9.73
N ALA A 152 24.43 16.52 -9.99
CA ALA A 152 25.59 15.62 -9.79
C ALA A 152 26.29 15.70 -8.42
N ALA A 153 26.01 16.70 -7.58
CA ALA A 153 26.77 16.93 -6.34
C ALA A 153 26.74 15.73 -5.37
N VAL A 154 27.89 15.20 -4.94
CA VAL A 154 27.91 14.11 -3.94
C VAL A 154 27.51 14.65 -2.58
N LEU A 155 26.53 14.02 -1.93
CA LEU A 155 26.05 14.41 -0.60
C LEU A 155 26.34 13.31 0.44
N PRO A 156 26.79 13.67 1.65
CA PRO A 156 26.80 12.74 2.77
C PRO A 156 25.37 12.44 3.25
N PHE A 157 25.21 11.36 4.01
CA PHE A 157 23.95 11.06 4.68
C PHE A 157 23.49 12.25 5.54
N SER A 158 22.22 12.64 5.43
CA SER A 158 21.64 13.70 6.24
C SER A 158 20.19 13.43 6.64
N MET A 159 19.87 13.76 7.89
CA MET A 159 18.48 13.73 8.37
C MET A 159 17.63 14.83 7.70
N ILE A 160 18.25 15.95 7.29
CA ILE A 160 17.57 17.08 6.63
C ILE A 160 17.05 16.67 5.25
N THR A 161 17.78 15.80 4.56
CA THR A 161 17.41 15.26 3.24
C THR A 161 16.47 14.05 3.33
N MET A 162 15.96 13.75 4.54
CA MET A 162 15.00 12.68 4.83
C MET A 162 15.52 11.26 4.53
N GLU A 163 16.83 11.04 4.57
CA GLU A 163 17.45 9.75 4.19
C GLU A 163 17.21 8.60 5.17
N HIS A 164 16.57 8.86 6.31
CA HIS A 164 16.15 7.84 7.25
C HIS A 164 14.83 7.15 6.84
N LEU A 165 14.10 7.71 5.87
CA LEU A 165 12.83 7.16 5.39
C LEU A 165 13.06 6.04 4.37
N GLU A 166 12.22 5.02 4.40
CA GLU A 166 12.38 3.81 3.58
C GLU A 166 12.40 4.13 2.08
N GLY A 167 11.50 5.01 1.62
CA GLY A 167 11.44 5.43 0.22
C GLY A 167 12.70 6.18 -0.23
N LEU A 168 13.36 6.93 0.66
CA LEU A 168 14.62 7.60 0.34
C LEU A 168 15.79 6.62 0.34
N VAL A 169 15.80 5.66 1.26
CA VAL A 169 16.80 4.59 1.29
C VAL A 169 16.74 3.75 0.01
N LYS A 170 15.53 3.41 -0.47
CA LYS A 170 15.27 2.59 -1.65
C LYS A 170 15.03 3.38 -2.94
N ARG A 171 15.46 4.64 -3.00
CA ARG A 171 15.16 5.56 -4.12
C ARG A 171 15.65 5.07 -5.49
N ASP A 172 16.69 4.25 -5.51
CA ASP A 172 17.24 3.56 -6.69
C ASP A 172 16.30 2.49 -7.26
N GLN A 173 15.39 1.97 -6.44
CA GLN A 173 14.42 0.92 -6.78
C GLN A 173 13.00 1.45 -6.94
N ILE A 174 12.81 2.77 -6.88
CA ILE A 174 11.51 3.39 -7.01
C ILE A 174 11.00 3.30 -8.45
N ASN A 175 9.72 2.95 -8.60
CA ASN A 175 9.04 2.95 -9.88
C ASN A 175 8.91 4.37 -10.45
N ASN A 176 9.16 4.51 -11.74
CA ASN A 176 8.97 5.78 -12.45
C ASN A 176 7.47 6.10 -12.58
N TYR A 177 7.13 7.37 -12.34
CA TYR A 177 5.78 7.91 -12.51
C TYR A 177 5.85 9.33 -13.06
N SER A 178 5.09 9.60 -14.13
CA SER A 178 5.12 10.87 -14.86
C SER A 178 3.93 11.77 -14.50
N GLU A 179 4.22 12.97 -14.04
CA GLU A 179 3.26 14.02 -13.68
C GLU A 179 3.05 15.01 -14.85
N LYS A 180 2.64 14.49 -16.03
CA LYS A 180 2.62 15.28 -17.29
C LYS A 180 1.80 16.57 -17.21
N ASP A 181 0.72 16.57 -16.44
CA ASP A 181 -0.16 17.74 -16.32
C ASP A 181 0.54 18.95 -15.67
N LEU A 182 1.59 18.73 -14.87
CA LEU A 182 2.40 19.83 -14.33
C LEU A 182 3.04 20.69 -15.42
N ASN A 183 3.36 20.11 -16.58
CA ASN A 183 3.99 20.85 -17.67
C ASN A 183 3.11 22.00 -18.16
N LYS A 184 1.79 21.77 -18.24
CA LYS A 184 0.81 22.77 -18.68
C LYS A 184 0.65 23.93 -17.71
N HIS A 185 1.07 23.75 -16.45
CA HIS A 185 0.92 24.76 -15.41
C HIS A 185 2.23 25.50 -15.10
N ILE A 186 3.38 24.85 -15.29
CA ILE A 186 4.67 25.40 -14.88
C ILE A 186 5.48 25.92 -16.07
N PHE A 187 5.56 25.14 -17.16
CA PHE A 187 6.40 25.43 -18.31
C PHE A 187 5.59 25.57 -19.61
N ALA A 188 4.32 25.98 -19.52
CA ALA A 188 3.39 26.02 -20.65
C ALA A 188 3.93 26.80 -21.87
N GLU A 189 4.75 27.81 -21.65
CA GLU A 189 5.30 28.67 -22.70
C GLU A 189 6.49 28.04 -23.45
N TYR A 190 7.03 26.92 -22.96
CA TYR A 190 8.28 26.35 -23.46
C TYR A 190 8.17 24.85 -23.75
N GLN A 191 8.92 24.37 -24.73
CA GLN A 191 9.13 22.93 -24.89
C GLN A 191 9.92 22.39 -23.70
N LEU A 192 9.50 21.23 -23.19
CA LEU A 192 10.05 20.64 -21.98
C LEU A 192 11.54 20.32 -22.14
N GLU A 193 11.96 19.86 -23.31
CA GLU A 193 13.35 19.56 -23.63
C GLU A 193 14.22 20.82 -23.58
N ASN A 194 13.69 21.96 -24.05
CA ASN A 194 14.40 23.23 -24.06
C ASN A 194 14.57 23.77 -22.65
N ILE A 195 13.52 23.71 -21.82
CA ILE A 195 13.64 24.15 -20.42
C ILE A 195 14.61 23.25 -19.64
N GLY A 196 14.59 21.93 -19.88
CA GLY A 196 15.54 20.99 -19.28
C GLY A 196 17.00 21.37 -19.57
N HIS A 197 17.31 21.70 -20.83
CA HIS A 197 18.64 22.16 -21.21
C HIS A 197 19.02 23.49 -20.56
N ARG A 198 18.11 24.46 -20.54
CA ARG A 198 18.39 25.77 -19.93
C ARG A 198 18.61 25.66 -18.42
N ILE A 199 17.87 24.78 -17.74
CA ILE A 199 18.10 24.48 -16.31
C ILE A 199 19.49 23.85 -16.13
N LYS A 200 19.85 22.87 -16.97
CA LYS A 200 21.19 22.24 -16.95
C LYS A 200 22.30 23.28 -17.07
N TYR A 201 22.20 24.16 -18.07
CA TYR A 201 23.20 25.19 -18.33
C TYR A 201 23.30 26.21 -17.18
N SER A 202 22.18 26.51 -16.54
CA SER A 202 22.14 27.40 -15.38
C SER A 202 22.74 26.73 -14.14
N LEU A 203 22.54 25.42 -13.97
CA LEU A 203 23.14 24.62 -12.89
C LEU A 203 24.67 24.53 -13.03
N GLU A 204 25.22 24.43 -14.24
CA GLU A 204 26.68 24.45 -14.46
C GLU A 204 27.33 25.75 -13.98
N LYS A 205 26.58 26.87 -13.96
CA LYS A 205 27.06 28.15 -13.42
C LYS A 205 26.86 28.25 -11.92
N ASN A 206 25.82 27.60 -11.38
CA ASN A 206 25.50 27.63 -9.96
C ASN A 206 24.86 26.31 -9.49
N GLU A 207 25.71 25.34 -9.16
CA GLU A 207 25.31 23.98 -8.77
C GLU A 207 24.58 23.94 -7.42
N THR A 208 24.76 24.96 -6.58
CA THR A 208 24.18 25.05 -5.23
C THR A 208 22.84 25.80 -5.19
N SER A 209 22.37 26.29 -6.34
CA SER A 209 21.10 27.02 -6.41
C SER A 209 19.94 26.08 -6.12
N TRP A 210 19.38 26.17 -4.90
CA TRP A 210 18.21 25.39 -4.51
C TRP A 210 17.01 25.61 -5.44
N ILE A 211 16.90 26.80 -6.05
CA ILE A 211 15.83 27.13 -7.01
C ILE A 211 16.01 26.30 -8.28
N LEU A 212 17.21 26.31 -8.87
CA LEU A 212 17.51 25.52 -10.07
C LEU A 212 17.39 24.02 -9.81
N LEU A 213 17.77 23.56 -8.62
CA LEU A 213 17.61 22.17 -8.20
C LEU A 213 16.13 21.78 -8.06
N ASN A 214 15.26 22.65 -7.53
CA ASN A 214 13.81 22.41 -7.51
C ASN A 214 13.22 22.43 -8.94
N LEU A 215 13.69 23.31 -9.83
CA LEU A 215 13.24 23.33 -11.23
C LEU A 215 13.66 22.07 -11.98
N ALA A 216 14.89 21.59 -11.76
CA ALA A 216 15.36 20.32 -12.30
C ALA A 216 14.51 19.15 -11.78
N ALA A 217 14.17 19.16 -10.48
CA ALA A 217 13.27 18.16 -9.92
C ALA A 217 11.87 18.20 -10.56
N LEU A 218 11.31 19.39 -10.80
CA LEU A 218 10.03 19.54 -11.50
C LEU A 218 10.10 19.01 -12.93
N TYR A 219 11.19 19.27 -13.65
CA TYR A 219 11.44 18.67 -14.96
C TYR A 219 11.42 17.14 -14.91
N TRP A 220 12.11 16.54 -13.93
CA TRP A 220 12.16 15.08 -13.78
C TRP A 220 10.83 14.47 -13.31
N ARG A 221 10.05 15.18 -12.48
CA ARG A 221 8.66 14.80 -12.14
C ARG A 221 7.77 14.74 -13.37
N ILE A 222 7.89 15.72 -14.27
CA ILE A 222 7.14 15.74 -15.53
C ILE A 222 7.59 14.59 -16.45
N GLN A 223 8.89 14.41 -16.65
CA GLN A 223 9.44 13.30 -17.45
C GLN A 223 9.12 11.93 -16.86
N GLY A 224 8.97 11.87 -15.54
CA GLY A 224 8.65 10.68 -14.77
C GLY A 224 9.85 9.88 -14.28
N ASN A 225 11.05 10.48 -14.26
CA ASN A 225 12.21 9.86 -13.63
C ASN A 225 12.23 10.21 -12.14
N SER A 226 11.67 9.31 -11.32
CA SER A 226 11.51 9.55 -9.90
C SER A 226 12.86 9.57 -9.16
N PHE A 227 13.83 8.78 -9.59
CA PHE A 227 15.18 8.78 -9.01
C PHE A 227 15.88 10.13 -9.18
N GLU A 228 15.96 10.64 -10.41
CA GLU A 228 16.62 11.93 -10.68
C GLU A 228 15.88 13.09 -10.01
N ALA A 229 14.55 13.04 -9.96
CA ALA A 229 13.76 14.03 -9.23
C ALA A 229 14.12 14.04 -7.73
N ILE A 230 14.21 12.88 -7.10
CA ILE A 230 14.62 12.76 -5.69
C ILE A 230 16.05 13.26 -5.49
N GLU A 231 16.98 12.90 -6.36
CA GLU A 231 18.38 13.35 -6.27
C GLU A 231 18.50 14.88 -6.35
N CYS A 232 17.76 15.53 -7.25
CA CYS A 232 17.71 16.99 -7.31
C CYS A 232 17.08 17.60 -6.04
N LEU A 233 15.98 17.03 -5.52
CA LEU A 233 15.33 17.51 -4.29
C LEU A 233 16.21 17.33 -3.05
N ARG A 234 16.98 16.24 -2.94
CA ARG A 234 17.94 16.03 -1.85
C ARG A 234 18.95 17.16 -1.79
N ARG A 235 19.51 17.55 -2.94
CA ARG A 235 20.45 18.70 -3.05
C ARG A 235 19.75 20.02 -2.76
N ALA A 236 18.53 20.21 -3.25
CA ALA A 236 17.76 21.39 -2.92
C ALA A 236 17.50 21.53 -1.41
N LEU A 237 17.15 20.44 -0.71
CA LEU A 237 16.97 20.45 0.75
C LEU A 237 18.28 20.79 1.49
N TYR A 238 19.39 20.24 1.02
CA TYR A 238 20.71 20.48 1.61
C TYR A 238 21.14 21.95 1.49
N TYR A 239 20.96 22.57 0.32
CA TYR A 239 21.40 23.95 0.06
C TYR A 239 20.36 25.04 0.38
N SER A 240 19.11 24.68 0.69
CA SER A 240 18.05 25.65 0.98
C SER A 240 18.06 26.16 2.43
N TYR A 241 17.53 27.37 2.61
CA TYR A 241 17.18 27.95 3.90
C TYR A 241 15.74 27.56 4.31
N SER A 242 15.34 27.90 5.55
CA SER A 242 14.14 27.37 6.21
C SER A 242 12.88 27.35 5.33
N ASN A 243 12.36 28.49 4.84
CA ASN A 243 11.09 28.53 4.11
C ASN A 243 11.13 27.76 2.77
N ALA A 244 12.27 27.84 2.06
CA ALA A 244 12.47 27.11 0.80
C ALA A 244 12.44 25.57 0.98
N ARG A 245 12.84 25.05 2.15
CA ARG A 245 12.74 23.62 2.46
C ARG A 245 11.31 23.11 2.40
N GLY A 246 10.34 23.91 2.84
CA GLY A 246 8.93 23.51 2.84
C GLY A 246 8.42 23.14 1.45
N MET A 247 8.73 23.96 0.43
CA MET A 247 8.39 23.68 -0.96
C MET A 247 9.02 22.38 -1.46
N THR A 248 10.31 22.20 -1.18
CA THR A 248 11.07 21.02 -1.61
C THR A 248 10.54 19.75 -0.94
N LEU A 249 10.16 19.82 0.34
CA LEU A 249 9.55 18.71 1.08
C LEU A 249 8.18 18.33 0.48
N VAL A 250 7.32 19.30 0.13
CA VAL A 250 6.05 18.98 -0.55
C VAL A 250 6.30 18.27 -1.88
N SER A 251 7.26 18.75 -2.68
CA SER A 251 7.60 18.08 -3.95
C SER A 251 8.13 16.66 -3.73
N LEU A 252 8.98 16.45 -2.72
CA LEU A 252 9.51 15.12 -2.37
C LEU A 252 8.39 14.17 -1.95
N ALA A 253 7.46 14.65 -1.12
CA ALA A 253 6.35 13.84 -0.67
C ALA A 253 5.39 13.43 -1.80
N ASN A 254 5.16 14.29 -2.80
CA ASN A 254 4.35 13.91 -3.96
C ASN A 254 4.97 12.70 -4.68
N ILE A 255 6.29 12.72 -4.91
CA ILE A 255 7.00 11.60 -5.55
C ILE A 255 6.84 10.34 -4.70
N LEU A 256 7.07 10.42 -3.38
CA LEU A 256 6.91 9.27 -2.48
C LEU A 256 5.48 8.74 -2.49
N HIS A 257 4.48 9.62 -2.49
CA HIS A 257 3.08 9.23 -2.50
C HIS A 257 2.69 8.52 -3.81
N HIS A 258 3.13 9.05 -4.96
CA HIS A 258 2.91 8.44 -6.26
C HIS A 258 3.53 7.04 -6.34
N THR A 259 4.74 6.90 -5.82
CA THR A 259 5.58 5.70 -5.91
C THR A 259 5.26 4.62 -4.88
N GLY A 260 4.28 4.87 -4.00
CA GLY A 260 3.74 3.88 -3.06
C GLY A 260 4.22 4.04 -1.61
N PHE A 261 5.14 4.97 -1.35
CA PHE A 261 5.64 5.29 -0.02
C PHE A 261 4.77 6.34 0.67
N SER A 262 3.45 6.15 0.70
CA SER A 262 2.49 7.13 1.26
C SER A 262 2.69 7.41 2.75
N LYS A 263 3.20 6.44 3.52
CA LYS A 263 3.52 6.65 4.95
C LYS A 263 4.68 7.62 5.11
N ASP A 264 5.78 7.40 4.39
CA ASP A 264 6.93 8.31 4.37
C ASP A 264 6.52 9.69 3.83
N ALA A 265 5.72 9.72 2.77
CA ALA A 265 5.17 10.96 2.23
C ALA A 265 4.44 11.79 3.30
N SER A 266 3.63 11.15 4.17
CA SER A 266 2.93 11.86 5.25
C SER A 266 3.91 12.52 6.24
N VAL A 267 5.01 11.85 6.58
CA VAL A 267 6.07 12.41 7.44
C VAL A 267 6.76 13.60 6.76
N VAL A 268 7.06 13.48 5.46
CA VAL A 268 7.73 14.54 4.70
C VAL A 268 6.84 15.79 4.55
N VAL A 269 5.53 15.63 4.23
CA VAL A 269 4.62 16.79 4.16
C VAL A 269 4.39 17.40 5.53
N ASP A 270 4.24 16.61 6.57
CA ASP A 270 4.08 17.12 7.94
C ASP A 270 5.29 18.00 8.33
N ALA A 271 6.50 17.53 8.03
CA ALA A 271 7.72 18.32 8.22
C ALA A 271 7.70 19.66 7.46
N SER A 272 7.07 19.71 6.27
CA SER A 272 6.96 20.95 5.47
C SER A 272 6.18 22.05 6.18
N LEU A 273 5.21 21.69 7.04
CA LEU A 273 4.35 22.63 7.75
C LEU A 273 5.10 23.50 8.77
N HIS A 274 6.30 23.08 9.19
CA HIS A 274 7.15 23.87 10.09
C HIS A 274 7.90 25.01 9.38
N PHE A 275 7.97 24.97 8.05
CA PHE A 275 8.80 25.89 7.28
C PHE A 275 7.99 26.96 6.54
N LEU A 276 6.76 26.63 6.14
CA LEU A 276 5.94 27.46 5.24
C LEU A 276 5.07 28.44 6.01
N ASN A 277 4.98 29.67 5.50
CA ASN A 277 3.99 30.64 5.96
C ASN A 277 2.60 30.33 5.38
N ASP A 278 2.51 30.15 4.06
CA ASP A 278 1.30 29.65 3.40
C ASP A 278 1.33 28.11 3.38
N LYS A 279 0.56 27.50 4.28
CA LYS A 279 0.51 26.05 4.48
C LYS A 279 -0.62 25.37 3.72
N ARG A 280 -1.43 26.10 2.95
CA ARG A 280 -2.64 25.58 2.31
C ARG A 280 -2.36 24.35 1.43
N ILE A 281 -1.34 24.43 0.59
CA ILE A 281 -0.98 23.33 -0.33
C ILE A 281 -0.43 22.15 0.46
N SER A 282 0.38 22.37 1.49
CA SER A 282 0.86 21.30 2.38
C SER A 282 -0.28 20.59 3.09
N TRP A 283 -1.22 21.33 3.69
CA TRP A 283 -2.40 20.74 4.33
C TRP A 283 -3.27 19.96 3.36
N PHE A 284 -3.50 20.50 2.16
CA PHE A 284 -4.24 19.79 1.12
C PHE A 284 -3.54 18.51 0.67
N THR A 285 -2.22 18.54 0.51
CA THR A 285 -1.41 17.37 0.14
C THR A 285 -1.44 16.31 1.23
N LEU A 286 -1.26 16.73 2.50
CA LEU A 286 -1.29 15.84 3.65
C LEU A 286 -2.68 15.19 3.83
N GLY A 287 -3.75 15.95 3.61
CA GLY A 287 -5.12 15.44 3.62
C GLY A 287 -5.34 14.33 2.59
N ASN A 288 -4.91 14.56 1.34
CA ASN A 288 -4.98 13.54 0.29
C ASN A 288 -4.17 12.28 0.65
N ILE A 289 -2.96 12.44 1.19
CA ILE A 289 -2.14 11.32 1.64
C ILE A 289 -2.85 10.54 2.75
N PHE A 290 -3.41 11.21 3.77
CA PHE A 290 -4.14 10.53 4.84
C PHE A 290 -5.42 9.84 4.36
N ALA A 291 -6.15 10.44 3.43
CA ALA A 291 -7.29 9.81 2.78
C ALA A 291 -6.88 8.52 2.06
N SER A 292 -5.75 8.54 1.34
CA SER A 292 -5.22 7.35 0.65
C SER A 292 -4.79 6.22 1.61
N LEU A 293 -4.41 6.59 2.85
CA LEU A 293 -4.04 5.68 3.92
C LEU A 293 -5.25 5.17 4.74
N GLY A 294 -6.48 5.57 4.38
CA GLY A 294 -7.70 5.26 5.13
C GLY A 294 -7.81 6.00 6.47
N ARG A 295 -6.96 7.00 6.73
CA ARG A 295 -6.95 7.78 7.98
C ARG A 295 -7.89 8.98 7.86
N TYR A 296 -9.19 8.71 7.75
CA TYR A 296 -10.19 9.74 7.44
C TYR A 296 -10.28 10.86 8.49
N SER A 297 -10.14 10.54 9.79
CA SER A 297 -10.14 11.57 10.84
C SER A 297 -8.98 12.56 10.71
N SER A 298 -7.77 12.07 10.40
CA SER A 298 -6.61 12.93 10.18
C SER A 298 -6.75 13.73 8.87
N SER A 299 -7.30 13.11 7.83
CA SER A 299 -7.56 13.77 6.56
C SER A 299 -8.58 14.90 6.69
N GLU A 300 -9.63 14.72 7.50
CA GLU A 300 -10.64 15.74 7.78
C GLU A 300 -10.00 17.01 8.35
N ILE A 301 -9.15 16.85 9.38
CA ILE A 301 -8.42 17.96 10.01
C ILE A 301 -7.61 18.71 8.95
N CYS A 302 -6.83 17.99 8.15
CA CYS A 302 -5.98 18.61 7.13
C CYS A 302 -6.77 19.41 6.09
N PHE A 303 -7.92 18.90 5.61
CA PHE A 303 -8.73 19.65 4.67
C PHE A 303 -9.42 20.86 5.30
N ARG A 304 -9.83 20.79 6.58
CA ARG A 304 -10.34 21.95 7.32
C ARG A 304 -9.29 23.04 7.44
N GLU A 305 -8.07 22.70 7.87
CA GLU A 305 -6.94 23.64 7.96
C GLU A 305 -6.63 24.32 6.61
N ALA A 306 -6.67 23.56 5.51
CA ALA A 306 -6.49 24.13 4.17
C ALA A 306 -7.61 25.13 3.81
N LEU A 307 -8.85 24.86 4.21
CA LEU A 307 -10.02 25.71 3.98
C LEU A 307 -10.09 26.93 4.90
N GLU A 308 -9.54 26.85 6.11
CA GLU A 308 -9.39 28.02 6.98
C GLU A 308 -8.46 29.06 6.35
N ILE A 309 -7.39 28.61 5.69
CA ILE A 309 -6.46 29.49 4.96
C ILE A 309 -7.08 30.00 3.65
N GLN A 310 -7.78 29.15 2.89
CA GLN A 310 -8.50 29.54 1.67
C GLN A 310 -9.92 28.94 1.64
N PRO A 311 -10.94 29.70 2.07
CA PRO A 311 -12.32 29.22 2.10
C PRO A 311 -12.88 28.82 0.74
N ASN A 312 -12.40 29.47 -0.34
CA ASN A 312 -12.83 29.21 -1.71
C ASN A 312 -12.06 28.07 -2.40
N PHE A 313 -11.38 27.20 -1.65
CA PHE A 313 -10.64 26.07 -2.23
C PHE A 313 -11.57 24.87 -2.52
N ASN A 314 -12.41 25.00 -3.55
CA ASN A 314 -13.45 24.02 -3.90
C ASN A 314 -12.93 22.57 -4.00
N THR A 315 -11.73 22.39 -4.56
CA THR A 315 -11.08 21.07 -4.67
C THR A 315 -10.85 20.40 -3.32
N ALA A 316 -10.50 21.17 -2.29
CA ALA A 316 -10.39 20.70 -0.91
C ALA A 316 -11.75 20.48 -0.27
N LYS A 317 -12.73 21.37 -0.53
CA LYS A 317 -14.10 21.26 -0.02
C LYS A 317 -14.78 19.95 -0.43
N HIS A 318 -14.73 19.59 -1.72
CA HIS A 318 -15.32 18.33 -2.19
C HIS A 318 -14.64 17.10 -1.57
N ARG A 319 -13.32 17.14 -1.36
CA ARG A 319 -12.59 16.05 -0.71
C ARG A 319 -12.88 15.95 0.79
N LEU A 320 -13.07 17.08 1.47
CA LEU A 320 -13.52 17.08 2.86
C LEU A 320 -14.86 16.34 2.99
N HIS A 321 -15.85 16.70 2.17
CA HIS A 321 -17.14 16.02 2.16
C HIS A 321 -17.01 14.53 1.79
N ALA A 322 -16.17 14.18 0.82
CA ALA A 322 -15.92 12.78 0.47
C ALA A 322 -15.35 11.98 1.65
N VAL A 323 -14.39 12.56 2.38
CA VAL A 323 -13.79 11.93 3.56
C VAL A 323 -14.77 11.84 4.73
N LEU A 324 -15.62 12.85 4.93
CA LEU A 324 -16.67 12.82 5.94
C LEU A 324 -17.69 11.71 5.66
N CYS A 325 -18.13 11.58 4.41
CA CYS A 325 -18.99 10.51 3.92
C CYS A 325 -18.39 9.13 4.24
N GLU A 326 -17.14 8.87 3.81
CA GLU A 326 -16.47 7.58 4.05
C GLU A 326 -16.27 7.29 5.55
N ARG A 327 -15.97 8.31 6.36
CA ARG A 327 -15.82 8.14 7.81
C ARG A 327 -17.14 7.74 8.49
N LYS A 328 -18.27 8.35 8.08
CA LYS A 328 -19.59 7.98 8.60
C LYS A 328 -19.97 6.56 8.17
N LEU A 329 -19.74 6.24 6.89
CA LEU A 329 -20.00 4.92 6.33
C LEU A 329 -19.17 3.84 7.03
N GLN A 330 -17.88 4.09 7.25
CA GLN A 330 -17.00 3.17 7.98
C GLN A 330 -17.53 2.89 9.39
N LYS A 331 -17.93 3.93 10.13
CA LYS A 331 -18.50 3.77 11.47
C LYS A 331 -19.81 2.97 11.46
N ALA A 332 -20.68 3.20 10.48
CA ALA A 332 -21.93 2.45 10.36
C ALA A 332 -21.68 0.97 10.05
N LEU A 333 -20.69 0.67 9.19
CA LEU A 333 -20.28 -0.70 8.89
C LEU A 333 -19.62 -1.39 10.10
N GLU A 334 -18.83 -0.66 10.90
CA GLU A 334 -18.24 -1.19 12.14
C GLU A 334 -19.32 -1.56 13.17
N GLN A 335 -20.36 -0.73 13.31
CA GLN A 335 -21.50 -1.00 14.20
C GLN A 335 -22.36 -2.20 13.79
N GLN A 336 -22.31 -2.65 12.52
CA GLN A 336 -22.95 -3.90 12.09
C GLN A 336 -22.16 -5.16 12.49
N HIS A 337 -20.93 -5.01 12.97
CA HIS A 337 -20.02 -6.11 13.31
C HIS A 337 -19.77 -6.26 14.82
N GLU A 338 -20.32 -5.35 15.63
CA GLU A 338 -20.45 -5.46 17.09
C GLU A 338 -21.81 -6.08 17.45
#